data_AF-A0A4R8WU57-F1
#
_entry.id   AF-A0A4R8WU57-F1
#
_cell.length_a   1.000
_cell.length_b   1.000
_cell.length_c   1.000
_cell.angle_alpha   90.00
_cell.angle_beta   90.00
_cell.angle_gamma   90.00
#
_symmetry.space_group_name_H-M   'P 1'
#
loop_
_entity.id
_entity.type
_entity.pdbx_description
1 polymer ?
#
loop_
_entity_poly.entity_id
_entity_poly.type
_entity_poly.pdbx_seq_one_letter_code
_entity_poly.pdbx_strand_id
1 'polypeptide(L)'
;MTVTPLAQPRPHAQQGTLTQQRLDPLGALAAWPLAPVVALIVVAYAATSTALQAGQIQHPLLSVLAIVASVAAAGTLVAASRPDHAPFDRPLHLVMVGLAVSAHLLDQAARWGHNTLIQDDFGPLSIGLLLLALAPYRPWREIALSGSVAGAVVAAVTVPQAPFLSIVVPPQIYVIVAVSQVLAPALAGAAYSRRIVRLLLTWQTDARRAMAARTEESRGHVVRAVVEQQWASLGAGVFPLLTGVLDHGEVTRADIIRSG
;
A
#
# COMPACT_ATOMS: atom_id res chain seq x y z
N MET A 1 15.26 -7.58 -39.96
CA MET A 1 14.51 -7.92 -38.74
C MET A 1 14.35 -6.66 -37.90
N THR A 2 13.22 -5.98 -38.02
CA THR A 2 12.87 -4.75 -37.30
C THR A 2 12.26 -5.14 -35.96
N VAL A 3 12.95 -4.83 -34.87
CA VAL A 3 12.45 -5.07 -33.52
C VAL A 3 11.42 -3.98 -33.21
N THR A 4 10.14 -4.35 -33.21
CA THR A 4 9.05 -3.47 -32.79
C THR A 4 9.21 -3.19 -31.28
N PRO A 5 9.36 -1.92 -30.86
CA PRO A 5 9.49 -1.61 -29.44
C PRO A 5 8.15 -1.85 -28.76
N LEU A 6 8.14 -2.75 -27.76
CA LEU A 6 6.98 -2.98 -26.90
C LEU A 6 6.61 -1.67 -26.22
N ALA A 7 5.40 -1.18 -26.48
CA ALA A 7 4.85 0.01 -25.86
C ALA A 7 4.93 -0.12 -24.34
N GLN A 8 5.78 0.69 -23.69
CA GLN A 8 5.90 0.69 -22.24
C GLN A 8 4.54 1.13 -21.63
N PRO A 9 3.98 0.37 -20.69
CA PRO A 9 2.73 0.74 -20.05
C PRO A 9 2.89 2.10 -19.34
N ARG A 10 1.90 2.98 -19.51
CA ARG A 10 1.92 4.34 -18.93
C ARG A 10 2.10 4.24 -17.41
N PRO A 11 3.09 4.94 -16.81
CA PRO A 11 3.45 4.79 -15.39
C PRO A 11 2.29 5.10 -14.42
N HIS A 12 1.34 5.95 -14.82
CA HIS A 12 0.17 6.29 -13.99
C HIS A 12 -0.88 5.18 -13.87
N ALA A 13 -0.98 4.28 -14.85
CA ALA A 13 -1.98 3.20 -14.82
C ALA A 13 -1.58 2.09 -13.82
N GLN A 14 -0.29 1.79 -13.70
CA GLN A 14 0.23 0.77 -12.76
C GLN A 14 0.18 1.24 -11.29
N GLN A 15 0.32 2.54 -11.02
CA GLN A 15 0.26 3.09 -9.65
C GLN A 15 -1.08 2.83 -8.95
N GLY A 16 -2.17 2.63 -9.70
CA GLY A 16 -3.49 2.36 -9.16
C GLY A 16 -3.68 0.96 -8.60
N THR A 17 -2.80 0.02 -8.92
CA THR A 17 -2.91 -1.40 -8.55
C THR A 17 -1.78 -1.90 -7.65
N LEU A 18 -0.77 -1.05 -7.40
CA LEU A 18 0.37 -1.36 -6.54
C LEU A 18 0.00 -1.19 -5.06
N THR A 19 0.66 -1.98 -4.23
CA THR A 19 0.47 -1.99 -2.76
C THR A 19 1.83 -1.98 -2.10
N GLN A 20 1.89 -1.53 -0.84
CA GLN A 20 3.13 -1.56 -0.06
C GLN A 20 3.65 -3.00 0.03
N GLN A 21 2.79 -3.97 0.30
CA GLN A 21 3.13 -5.40 0.38
C GLN A 21 3.85 -5.94 -0.87
N ARG A 22 3.55 -5.42 -2.07
CA ARG A 22 4.21 -5.84 -3.32
C ARG A 22 5.55 -5.15 -3.57
N LEU A 23 5.73 -3.94 -3.05
CA LEU A 23 6.92 -3.12 -3.30
C LEU A 23 7.96 -3.23 -2.18
N ASP A 24 7.53 -3.48 -0.95
CA ASP A 24 8.34 -3.64 0.26
C ASP A 24 7.69 -4.69 1.19
N PRO A 25 8.02 -5.98 0.98
CA PRO A 25 7.47 -7.07 1.79
C PRO A 25 7.93 -7.00 3.25
N LEU A 26 9.10 -6.44 3.54
CA LEU A 26 9.59 -6.27 4.92
C LEU A 26 8.79 -5.18 5.66
N GLY A 27 8.49 -4.07 4.99
CA GLY A 27 7.60 -3.04 5.53
C GLY A 27 6.18 -3.56 5.76
N ALA A 28 5.68 -4.44 4.89
CA ALA A 28 4.37 -5.07 5.10
C ALA A 28 4.37 -6.11 6.24
N LEU A 29 5.47 -6.84 6.45
CA LEU A 29 5.67 -7.69 7.62
C LEU A 29 5.67 -6.86 8.90
N ALA A 30 6.36 -5.72 8.91
CA ALA A 30 6.38 -4.81 10.05
C ALA A 30 4.99 -4.20 10.35
N ALA A 31 4.17 -3.99 9.32
CA ALA A 31 2.80 -3.52 9.45
C ALA A 31 1.79 -4.63 9.85
N TRP A 32 2.16 -5.91 9.77
CA TRP A 32 1.26 -7.04 10.07
C TRP A 32 0.52 -6.94 11.41
N PRO A 33 1.16 -6.54 12.53
CA PRO A 33 0.48 -6.44 13.82
C PRO A 33 -0.72 -5.48 13.83
N LEU A 34 -0.83 -4.55 12.87
CA LEU A 34 -1.98 -3.66 12.75
C LEU A 34 -3.29 -4.43 12.51
N ALA A 35 -3.25 -5.50 11.71
CA ALA A 35 -4.44 -6.29 11.40
C ALA A 35 -5.08 -6.94 12.64
N PRO A 36 -4.37 -7.74 13.48
CA PRO A 36 -4.94 -8.31 14.69
C PRO A 36 -5.29 -7.26 15.75
N VAL A 37 -4.55 -6.15 15.86
CA VAL A 37 -4.89 -5.06 16.80
C VAL A 37 -6.21 -4.40 16.40
N VAL A 38 -6.39 -4.05 15.13
CA VAL A 38 -7.64 -3.46 14.63
C VAL A 38 -8.79 -4.46 14.73
N ALA A 39 -8.56 -5.74 14.39
CA ALA A 39 -9.55 -6.79 14.54
C ALA A 39 -10.03 -6.91 16.00
N LEU A 40 -9.10 -6.87 16.97
CA LEU A 40 -9.44 -6.90 18.39
C LEU A 40 -10.28 -5.68 18.80
N ILE A 41 -9.91 -4.48 18.36
CA ILE A 41 -10.66 -3.24 18.63
C ILE A 41 -12.08 -3.34 18.06
N VAL A 42 -12.24 -3.81 16.82
CA VAL A 42 -13.53 -3.97 16.16
C VAL A 42 -14.42 -4.97 16.90
N VAL A 43 -13.89 -6.13 17.26
CA VAL A 43 -14.64 -7.17 17.98
C VAL A 43 -15.01 -6.71 19.39
N ALA A 44 -14.08 -6.11 20.11
CA ALA A 44 -14.33 -5.58 21.45
C ALA A 44 -15.39 -4.48 21.40
N TYR A 45 -15.28 -3.54 20.46
CA TYR A 45 -16.25 -2.46 20.30
C TYR A 45 -17.64 -2.99 19.94
N ALA A 46 -17.74 -3.94 19.01
CA ALA A 46 -19.02 -4.56 18.65
C ALA A 46 -19.68 -5.28 19.85
N ALA A 47 -18.90 -6.02 20.64
CA ALA A 47 -19.40 -6.68 21.84
C ALA A 47 -19.84 -5.68 22.91
N THR A 48 -19.03 -4.65 23.18
CA THR A 48 -19.33 -3.63 24.19
C THR A 48 -20.53 -2.77 23.80
N SER A 49 -20.62 -2.29 22.55
CA SER A 49 -21.78 -1.55 22.05
C SER A 49 -23.04 -2.42 22.19
N THR A 50 -23.02 -3.66 21.68
CA THR A 50 -24.18 -4.55 21.78
C THR A 50 -24.63 -4.79 23.22
N ALA A 51 -23.69 -4.95 24.17
CA ALA A 51 -24.03 -5.10 25.58
C ALA A 51 -24.64 -3.83 26.19
N LEU A 52 -24.08 -2.65 25.88
CA LEU A 52 -24.59 -1.37 26.38
C LEU A 52 -25.96 -1.01 25.80
N GLN A 53 -26.25 -1.45 24.57
CA GLN A 53 -27.53 -1.22 23.89
C GLN A 53 -28.46 -2.44 23.96
N ALA A 54 -28.27 -3.36 24.91
CA ALA A 54 -29.07 -4.59 25.00
C ALA A 54 -30.59 -4.33 25.08
N GLY A 55 -31.00 -3.22 25.73
CA GLY A 55 -32.40 -2.80 25.83
C GLY A 55 -33.03 -2.31 24.51
N GLN A 56 -32.23 -2.03 23.48
CA GLN A 56 -32.69 -1.57 22.16
C GLN A 56 -32.86 -2.74 21.17
N ILE A 57 -32.43 -3.95 21.54
CA ILE A 57 -32.44 -5.13 20.67
C ILE A 57 -33.84 -5.76 20.67
N GLN A 58 -34.52 -5.72 19.52
CA GLN A 58 -35.82 -6.37 19.31
C GLN A 58 -35.68 -7.80 18.77
N HIS A 59 -34.63 -8.06 18.00
CA HIS A 59 -34.37 -9.37 17.40
C HIS A 59 -33.00 -9.90 17.82
N PRO A 60 -32.90 -10.65 18.94
CA PRO A 60 -31.63 -11.15 19.48
C PRO A 60 -30.86 -12.01 18.49
N LEU A 61 -31.55 -12.82 17.68
CA LEU A 61 -30.93 -13.66 16.65
C LEU A 61 -30.16 -12.81 15.63
N LEU A 62 -30.74 -11.70 15.16
CA LEU A 62 -30.10 -10.80 14.21
C LEU A 62 -28.88 -10.12 14.83
N SER A 63 -28.96 -9.73 16.10
CA SER A 63 -27.84 -9.15 16.84
C SER A 63 -26.67 -10.14 16.99
N VAL A 64 -26.96 -11.41 17.30
CA VAL A 64 -25.93 -12.46 17.35
C VAL A 64 -25.29 -12.66 15.97
N LEU A 65 -26.11 -12.75 14.91
CA LEU A 65 -25.60 -12.86 13.54
C LEU A 65 -24.76 -11.65 13.12
N ALA A 66 -25.11 -10.44 13.58
CA ALA A 66 -24.34 -9.23 13.35
C ALA A 66 -22.95 -9.31 13.99
N ILE A 67 -22.85 -9.76 15.25
CA ILE A 67 -21.57 -9.98 15.92
C ILE A 67 -20.76 -11.05 15.21
N VAL A 68 -21.37 -12.18 14.85
CA VAL A 68 -20.68 -13.27 14.13
C VAL A 68 -20.14 -12.78 12.78
N ALA A 69 -20.92 -12.00 12.03
CA ALA A 69 -20.49 -11.40 10.77
C ALA A 69 -19.34 -10.40 10.96
N SER A 70 -19.37 -9.60 12.03
CA SER A 70 -18.29 -8.66 12.38
C SER A 70 -16.99 -9.42 12.74
N VAL A 71 -17.09 -10.45 13.57
CA VAL A 71 -15.97 -11.34 13.91
C VAL A 71 -15.41 -12.03 12.67
N ALA A 72 -16.26 -12.50 11.75
CA ALA A 72 -15.84 -13.11 10.51
C ALA A 72 -15.14 -12.11 9.57
N ALA A 73 -15.61 -10.86 9.50
CA ALA A 73 -14.93 -9.80 8.76
C ALA A 73 -13.53 -9.51 9.33
N ALA A 74 -13.44 -9.33 10.66
CA ALA A 74 -12.17 -9.12 11.36
C ALA A 74 -11.22 -10.32 11.22
N GLY A 75 -11.74 -11.55 11.31
CA GLY A 75 -10.99 -12.78 11.09
C GLY A 75 -10.46 -12.89 9.65
N THR A 76 -11.27 -12.48 8.66
CA THR A 76 -10.84 -12.43 7.24
C THR A 76 -9.67 -11.46 7.06
N LEU A 77 -9.73 -10.27 7.68
CA LEU A 77 -8.63 -9.32 7.68
C LEU A 77 -7.36 -9.95 8.23
N VAL A 78 -7.41 -10.56 9.43
CA VAL A 78 -6.24 -11.16 10.08
C VAL A 78 -5.66 -12.32 9.25
N ALA A 79 -6.52 -13.22 8.77
CA ALA A 79 -6.11 -14.40 8.02
C ALA A 79 -5.47 -14.04 6.67
N ALA A 80 -6.08 -13.09 5.96
CA ALA A 80 -5.62 -12.65 4.63
C ALA A 80 -4.44 -11.66 4.69
N SER A 81 -4.23 -10.99 5.84
CA SER A 81 -3.07 -10.10 6.02
C SER A 81 -1.79 -10.84 6.37
N ARG A 82 -1.85 -12.14 6.70
CA ARG A 82 -0.67 -12.94 7.06
C ARG A 82 0.43 -12.83 5.99
N PRO A 83 1.70 -12.66 6.39
CA PRO A 83 2.81 -12.57 5.44
C PRO A 83 2.89 -13.78 4.50
N ASP A 84 2.54 -14.96 5.01
CA ASP A 84 2.56 -16.23 4.26
C ASP A 84 1.48 -16.33 3.16
N HIS A 85 0.43 -15.50 3.26
CA HIS A 85 -0.67 -15.42 2.28
C HIS A 85 -0.56 -14.19 1.37
N ALA A 86 0.60 -13.53 1.34
CA ALA A 86 0.80 -12.38 0.47
C ALA A 86 0.73 -12.78 -1.01
N PRO A 87 0.07 -12.00 -1.89
CA PRO A 87 -0.61 -10.74 -1.60
C PRO A 87 -2.06 -10.93 -1.11
N PHE A 88 -2.57 -9.98 -0.32
CA PHE A 88 -3.98 -9.95 0.07
C PHE A 88 -4.88 -9.92 -1.17
N ASP A 89 -5.74 -10.92 -1.37
CA ASP A 89 -6.52 -11.10 -2.60
C ASP A 89 -7.77 -10.22 -2.71
N ARG A 90 -8.16 -9.91 -3.96
CA ARG A 90 -9.40 -9.16 -4.26
C ARG A 90 -10.69 -9.85 -3.80
N PRO A 91 -10.91 -11.16 -4.01
CA PRO A 91 -12.08 -11.84 -3.47
C PRO A 91 -12.14 -11.77 -1.94
N LEU A 92 -11.03 -11.96 -1.24
CA LEU A 92 -10.98 -11.87 0.23
C LEU A 92 -11.31 -10.45 0.71
N HIS A 93 -10.89 -9.42 -0.03
CA HIS A 93 -11.26 -8.03 0.24
C HIS A 93 -12.78 -7.83 0.14
N LEU A 94 -13.39 -8.36 -0.92
CA LEU A 94 -14.85 -8.27 -1.10
C LEU A 94 -15.62 -9.08 -0.05
N VAL A 95 -15.12 -10.26 0.34
CA VAL A 95 -15.69 -11.05 1.43
C VAL A 95 -15.62 -10.29 2.75
N MET A 96 -14.47 -9.72 3.09
CA MET A 96 -14.29 -8.93 4.31
C MET A 96 -15.25 -7.73 4.37
N VAL A 97 -15.32 -6.94 3.29
CA VAL A 97 -16.23 -5.78 3.20
C VAL A 97 -17.68 -6.22 3.22
N GLY A 98 -18.03 -7.29 2.48
CA GLY A 98 -19.39 -7.84 2.44
C GLY A 98 -19.86 -8.33 3.81
N LEU A 99 -18.99 -9.01 4.57
CA LEU A 99 -19.27 -9.41 5.95
C LEU A 99 -19.44 -8.21 6.88
N ALA A 100 -18.58 -7.19 6.76
CA ALA A 100 -18.69 -5.98 7.58
C ALA A 100 -19.97 -5.18 7.30
N VAL A 101 -20.36 -5.07 6.02
CA VAL A 101 -21.64 -4.44 5.62
C VAL A 101 -22.82 -5.29 6.09
N SER A 102 -22.76 -6.61 5.95
CA SER A 102 -23.81 -7.52 6.45
C SER A 102 -23.97 -7.40 7.96
N ALA A 103 -22.86 -7.31 8.71
CA ALA A 103 -22.88 -7.08 10.14
C ALA A 103 -23.63 -5.79 10.50
N HIS A 104 -23.33 -4.69 9.81
CA HIS A 104 -24.06 -3.43 9.97
C HIS A 104 -25.55 -3.60 9.66
N LEU A 105 -25.92 -4.20 8.53
CA LEU A 105 -27.34 -4.38 8.17
C LEU A 105 -28.11 -5.23 9.19
N LEU A 106 -27.50 -6.32 9.67
CA LEU A 106 -28.08 -7.20 10.68
C LEU A 106 -28.24 -6.48 12.02
N ASP A 107 -27.26 -5.68 12.43
CA ASP A 107 -27.30 -4.87 13.65
C ASP A 107 -28.45 -3.85 13.61
N GLN A 108 -28.56 -3.12 12.49
CA GLN A 108 -29.63 -2.13 12.29
C GLN A 108 -31.01 -2.78 12.20
N ALA A 109 -31.11 -3.94 11.55
CA ALA A 109 -32.35 -4.73 11.54
C ALA A 109 -32.71 -5.25 12.95
N ALA A 110 -31.73 -5.60 13.78
CA ALA A 110 -31.96 -6.08 15.14
C ALA A 110 -32.55 -5.00 16.07
N ARG A 111 -32.24 -3.73 15.82
CA ARG A 111 -32.67 -2.56 16.61
C ARG A 111 -33.72 -1.68 15.91
N TRP A 112 -34.29 -2.16 14.80
CA TRP A 112 -35.17 -1.32 13.99
C TRP A 112 -36.35 -0.78 14.81
N GLY A 113 -36.59 0.53 14.74
CA GLY A 113 -37.64 1.20 15.50
C GLY A 113 -37.32 1.51 16.97
N HIS A 114 -36.22 0.98 17.51
CA HIS A 114 -35.82 1.13 18.92
C HIS A 114 -34.40 1.67 19.08
N ASN A 115 -33.70 1.90 17.97
CA ASN A 115 -32.39 2.53 17.97
C ASN A 115 -32.51 3.99 18.39
N THR A 116 -31.93 4.33 19.54
CA THR A 116 -32.07 5.68 20.12
C THR A 116 -31.04 6.66 19.59
N LEU A 117 -29.90 6.15 19.09
CA LEU A 117 -28.73 6.94 18.77
C LEU A 117 -27.90 6.22 17.70
N ILE A 118 -27.45 6.93 16.66
CA ILE A 118 -26.71 6.28 15.55
C ILE A 118 -25.19 6.27 15.82
N GLN A 119 -24.70 7.21 16.64
CA GLN A 119 -23.25 7.38 16.83
C GLN A 119 -22.61 6.26 17.66
N ASP A 120 -23.41 5.50 18.41
CA ASP A 120 -23.00 4.36 19.24
C ASP A 120 -23.23 2.99 18.58
N ASP A 121 -23.72 2.98 17.32
CA ASP A 121 -23.79 1.78 16.51
C ASP A 121 -22.39 1.33 16.06
N PHE A 122 -22.09 0.04 16.26
CA PHE A 122 -20.75 -0.44 15.96
C PHE A 122 -20.44 -0.57 14.46
N GLY A 123 -21.46 -0.73 13.62
CA GLY A 123 -21.32 -1.06 12.20
C GLY A 123 -20.47 -0.06 11.40
N PRO A 124 -20.82 1.23 11.36
CA PRO A 124 -20.09 2.23 10.58
C PRO A 124 -18.62 2.36 11.00
N LEU A 125 -18.34 2.45 12.30
CA LEU A 125 -16.97 2.54 12.81
C LEU A 125 -16.16 1.27 12.51
N SER A 126 -16.77 0.08 12.66
CA SER A 126 -16.12 -1.20 12.37
C SER A 126 -15.70 -1.30 10.91
N ILE A 127 -16.60 -0.95 9.97
CA ILE A 127 -16.29 -0.92 8.55
C ILE A 127 -15.12 0.04 8.27
N GLY A 128 -15.19 1.24 8.83
CA GLY A 128 -14.16 2.25 8.69
C GLY A 128 -12.78 1.79 9.15
N LEU A 129 -12.69 1.21 10.34
CA LEU A 129 -11.45 0.69 10.91
C LEU A 129 -10.88 -0.49 10.11
N LEU A 130 -11.73 -1.42 9.67
CA LEU A 130 -11.29 -2.53 8.82
C LEU A 130 -10.71 -2.04 7.48
N LEU A 131 -11.35 -1.05 6.85
CA LEU A 131 -10.84 -0.42 5.62
C LEU A 131 -9.53 0.35 5.84
N LEU A 132 -9.38 1.00 6.99
CA LEU A 132 -8.12 1.64 7.37
C LEU A 132 -6.98 0.62 7.51
N ALA A 133 -7.25 -0.52 8.16
CA ALA A 133 -6.26 -1.59 8.35
C ALA A 133 -5.79 -2.22 7.03
N LEU A 134 -6.58 -2.14 5.96
CA LEU A 134 -6.19 -2.62 4.62
C LEU A 134 -5.12 -1.77 3.93
N ALA A 135 -4.80 -0.58 4.45
CA ALA A 135 -3.94 0.39 3.78
C ALA A 135 -2.57 -0.17 3.30
N PRO A 136 -1.86 -1.04 4.03
CA PRO A 136 -0.61 -1.65 3.55
C PRO A 136 -0.81 -2.73 2.48
N TYR A 137 -2.00 -3.35 2.44
CA TYR A 137 -2.26 -4.61 1.71
C TYR A 137 -3.04 -4.40 0.41
N ARG A 138 -3.89 -3.38 0.32
CA ARG A 138 -4.75 -3.12 -0.84
C ARG A 138 -4.48 -1.76 -1.48
N PRO A 139 -4.75 -1.63 -2.80
CA PRO A 139 -4.54 -0.37 -3.49
C PRO A 139 -5.56 0.68 -3.04
N TRP A 140 -5.12 1.93 -2.97
CA TRP A 140 -5.92 3.07 -2.49
C TRP A 140 -7.29 3.21 -3.17
N ARG A 141 -7.40 2.87 -4.47
CA ARG A 141 -8.64 2.97 -5.23
C ARG A 141 -9.71 2.03 -4.73
N GLU A 142 -9.31 0.81 -4.36
CA GLU A 142 -10.26 -0.19 -3.88
C GLU A 142 -10.73 0.13 -2.47
N ILE A 143 -9.84 0.64 -1.61
CA ILE A 143 -10.20 1.11 -0.27
C ILE A 143 -11.18 2.28 -0.38
N ALA A 144 -10.88 3.29 -1.21
CA ALA A 144 -11.74 4.44 -1.42
C ALA A 144 -13.11 4.06 -2.02
N LEU A 145 -13.13 3.16 -3.01
CA LEU A 145 -14.38 2.68 -3.61
C LEU A 145 -15.22 1.91 -2.60
N SER A 146 -14.60 0.99 -1.84
CA SER A 146 -15.31 0.18 -0.84
C SER A 146 -15.84 1.06 0.29
N GLY A 147 -15.07 2.04 0.75
CA GLY A 147 -15.52 3.03 1.73
C GLY A 147 -16.66 3.89 1.21
N SER A 148 -16.62 4.31 -0.06
CA SER A 148 -17.70 5.09 -0.68
C SER A 148 -18.99 4.27 -0.81
N VAL A 149 -18.89 3.01 -1.25
CA VAL A 149 -20.04 2.10 -1.37
C VAL A 149 -20.62 1.78 0.01
N ALA A 150 -19.78 1.42 0.98
CA ALA A 150 -20.25 1.15 2.34
C ALA A 150 -20.85 2.39 3.00
N GLY A 151 -20.27 3.57 2.79
CA GLY A 151 -20.82 4.84 3.25
C GLY A 151 -22.19 5.13 2.64
N ALA A 152 -22.39 4.82 1.36
CA ALA A 152 -23.71 4.95 0.72
C ALA A 152 -24.75 3.97 1.31
N VAL A 153 -24.34 2.74 1.64
CA VAL A 153 -25.20 1.77 2.33
C VAL A 153 -25.58 2.29 3.72
N VAL A 154 -24.61 2.75 4.52
CA VAL A 154 -24.86 3.35 5.83
C VAL A 154 -25.83 4.53 5.72
N ALA A 155 -25.59 5.46 4.78
CA ALA A 155 -26.49 6.59 4.54
C ALA A 155 -27.93 6.15 4.23
N ALA A 156 -28.09 5.15 3.36
CA ALA A 156 -29.40 4.64 2.96
C ALA A 156 -30.16 3.97 4.12
N VAL A 157 -29.44 3.36 5.06
CA VAL A 157 -30.02 2.72 6.27
C VAL A 157 -30.30 3.74 7.37
N THR A 158 -29.52 4.80 7.45
CA THR A 158 -29.67 5.87 8.45
C THR A 158 -30.91 6.74 8.21
N VAL A 159 -31.19 7.13 6.96
CA VAL A 159 -32.30 8.06 6.66
C VAL A 159 -33.67 7.55 7.16
N PRO A 160 -34.07 6.30 6.91
CA PRO A 160 -35.36 5.78 7.37
C PRO A 160 -35.47 5.65 8.89
N GLN A 161 -34.35 5.66 9.62
CA GLN A 161 -34.35 5.54 11.08
C GLN A 161 -34.56 6.87 11.79
N ALA A 162 -34.50 8.00 11.09
CA ALA A 162 -34.64 9.34 11.68
C ALA A 162 -35.84 9.51 12.64
N PRO A 163 -37.04 8.94 12.40
CA PRO A 163 -38.18 9.07 13.30
C PRO A 163 -38.03 8.38 14.66
N PHE A 164 -37.10 7.42 14.79
CA PHE A 164 -36.94 6.60 15.99
C PHE A 164 -35.84 7.13 16.93
N LEU A 165 -35.09 8.13 16.49
CA LEU A 165 -33.94 8.67 17.22
C LEU A 165 -34.37 9.63 18.32
N SER A 166 -33.64 9.58 19.43
CA SER A 166 -33.94 10.38 20.63
C SER A 166 -33.60 11.87 20.46
N ILE A 167 -32.59 12.17 19.66
CA ILE A 167 -32.18 13.54 19.33
C ILE A 167 -33.13 14.03 18.21
N VAL A 168 -33.46 15.32 18.18
CA VAL A 168 -34.26 15.91 17.10
C VAL A 168 -33.37 16.87 16.32
N VAL A 169 -32.82 16.38 15.21
CA VAL A 169 -32.06 17.18 14.25
C VAL A 169 -32.48 16.86 12.82
N PRO A 170 -32.17 17.73 11.84
CA PRO A 170 -32.42 17.43 10.43
C PRO A 170 -31.79 16.08 10.03
N PRO A 171 -32.49 15.23 9.25
CA PRO A 171 -32.00 13.88 8.89
C PRO A 171 -30.60 13.84 8.26
N GLN A 172 -30.20 14.93 7.61
CA GLN A 172 -28.89 15.09 6.99
C GLN A 172 -27.75 15.03 8.02
N ILE A 173 -27.97 15.51 9.25
CA ILE A 173 -26.96 15.49 10.31
C ILE A 173 -26.68 14.05 10.74
N TYR A 174 -27.70 13.20 10.85
CA TYR A 174 -27.51 11.78 11.14
C TYR A 174 -26.69 11.07 10.08
N VAL A 175 -26.98 11.35 8.81
CA VAL A 175 -26.22 10.80 7.69
C VAL A 175 -24.76 11.25 7.76
N ILE A 176 -24.50 12.53 8.02
CA ILE A 176 -23.12 13.05 8.14
C ILE A 176 -22.38 12.33 9.27
N VAL A 177 -22.99 12.20 10.44
CA VAL A 177 -22.38 11.53 11.60
C VAL A 177 -22.06 10.06 11.27
N ALA A 178 -23.04 9.30 10.78
CA ALA A 178 -22.87 7.88 10.48
C ALA A 178 -21.85 7.63 9.36
N VAL A 179 -21.95 8.40 8.27
CA VAL A 179 -21.07 8.25 7.10
C VAL A 179 -19.65 8.69 7.42
N SER A 180 -19.46 9.69 8.29
CA SER A 180 -18.12 10.15 8.68
C SER A 180 -17.30 9.05 9.36
N GLN A 181 -17.94 8.19 10.16
CA GLN A 181 -17.30 7.06 10.84
C GLN A 181 -16.75 6.01 9.84
N VAL A 182 -17.34 5.91 8.65
CA VAL A 182 -16.85 5.06 7.56
C VAL A 182 -15.81 5.79 6.71
N LEU A 183 -16.18 6.97 6.20
CA LEU A 183 -15.39 7.66 5.18
C LEU A 183 -14.08 8.21 5.73
N ALA A 184 -14.06 8.76 6.95
CA ALA A 184 -12.84 9.33 7.52
C ALA A 184 -11.70 8.29 7.59
N PRO A 185 -11.87 7.12 8.25
CA PRO A 185 -10.82 6.10 8.28
C PRO A 185 -10.57 5.42 6.92
N ALA A 186 -11.60 5.21 6.07
CA ALA A 186 -11.38 4.65 4.73
C ALA A 186 -10.55 5.59 3.83
N LEU A 187 -10.83 6.89 3.85
CA LEU A 187 -10.05 7.89 3.11
C LEU A 187 -8.65 8.05 3.70
N ALA A 188 -8.49 7.98 5.02
CA ALA A 188 -7.18 7.96 5.66
C ALA A 188 -6.35 6.76 5.20
N GLY A 189 -6.92 5.55 5.17
CA GLY A 189 -6.27 4.35 4.66
C GLY A 189 -5.91 4.44 3.17
N ALA A 190 -6.83 4.95 2.35
CA ALA A 190 -6.55 5.20 0.93
C ALA A 190 -5.43 6.25 0.73
N ALA A 191 -5.44 7.33 1.50
CA ALA A 191 -4.41 8.37 1.45
C ALA A 191 -3.04 7.83 1.85
N TYR A 192 -2.98 7.04 2.92
CA TYR A 192 -1.76 6.34 3.37
C TYR A 192 -1.23 5.42 2.26
N SER A 193 -2.05 4.51 1.74
CA SER A 193 -1.69 3.56 0.67
C SER A 193 -1.12 4.30 -0.54
N ARG A 194 -1.81 5.36 -0.99
CA ARG A 194 -1.35 6.20 -2.11
C ARG A 194 -0.04 6.92 -1.83
N ARG A 195 0.18 7.38 -0.59
CA ARG A 195 1.41 8.12 -0.21
C ARG A 195 2.60 7.17 -0.12
N ILE A 196 2.46 6.05 0.59
CA ILE A 196 3.55 5.08 0.75
C ILE A 196 3.99 4.48 -0.57
N VAL A 197 3.04 4.05 -1.42
CA VAL A 197 3.37 3.52 -2.76
C VAL A 197 4.17 4.54 -3.59
N ARG A 198 3.79 5.84 -3.52
CA ARG A 198 4.54 6.89 -4.22
C ARG A 198 5.95 7.07 -3.66
N LEU A 199 6.10 7.13 -2.35
CA LEU A 199 7.40 7.28 -1.68
C LEU A 199 8.34 6.12 -2.02
N LEU A 200 7.81 4.91 -2.05
CA LEU A 200 8.58 3.71 -2.31
C LEU A 200 9.03 3.63 -3.79
N LEU A 201 8.16 4.03 -4.72
CA LEU A 201 8.52 4.13 -6.14
C LEU A 201 9.57 5.22 -6.40
N THR A 202 9.45 6.38 -5.75
CA THR A 202 10.47 7.43 -5.86
C THR A 202 11.81 6.96 -5.32
N TRP A 203 11.81 6.32 -4.15
CA TRP A 203 13.03 5.79 -3.54
C TRP A 203 13.68 4.70 -4.40
N GLN A 204 12.91 3.77 -4.96
CA GLN A 204 13.43 2.75 -5.88
C GLN A 204 14.03 3.37 -7.15
N THR A 205 13.43 4.44 -7.66
CA THR A 205 13.92 5.15 -8.85
C THR A 205 15.25 5.85 -8.54
N ASP A 206 15.34 6.52 -7.40
CA ASP A 206 16.55 7.24 -6.98
C ASP A 206 17.68 6.28 -6.64
N ALA A 207 17.38 5.16 -5.97
CA ALA A 207 18.36 4.10 -5.71
C ALA A 207 18.93 3.51 -7.01
N ARG A 208 18.07 3.24 -8.02
CA ARG A 208 18.52 2.76 -9.34
C ARG A 208 19.42 3.77 -10.05
N ARG A 209 19.09 5.05 -10.00
CA ARG A 209 19.93 6.12 -10.58
C ARG A 209 21.28 6.21 -9.87
N ALA A 210 21.29 6.15 -8.54
CA ALA A 210 22.52 6.16 -7.75
C ALA A 210 23.41 4.95 -8.05
N MET A 211 22.82 3.76 -8.17
CA MET A 211 23.56 2.55 -8.57
C MET A 211 24.13 2.66 -9.98
N ALA A 212 23.37 3.20 -10.93
CA ALA A 212 23.85 3.40 -12.30
C ALA A 212 25.03 4.39 -12.35
N ALA A 213 24.93 5.52 -11.63
CA ALA A 213 26.02 6.50 -11.53
C ALA A 213 27.29 5.90 -10.92
N ARG A 214 27.18 5.12 -9.83
CA ARG A 214 28.34 4.44 -9.22
C ARG A 214 28.94 3.36 -10.12
N THR A 215 28.11 2.67 -10.90
CA THR A 215 28.59 1.66 -11.86
C THR A 215 29.40 2.33 -12.97
N GLU A 216 28.95 3.49 -13.45
CA GLU A 216 29.67 4.25 -14.47
C GLU A 216 31.00 4.82 -13.95
N GLU A 217 31.01 5.34 -12.73
CA GLU A 217 32.24 5.79 -12.05
C GLU A 217 33.24 4.63 -11.87
N SER A 218 32.75 3.46 -11.43
CA SER A 218 33.58 2.25 -11.28
C SER A 218 34.15 1.78 -12.62
N ARG A 219 33.37 1.84 -13.71
CA ARG A 219 33.85 1.54 -15.06
C ARG A 219 34.94 2.51 -15.50
N GLY A 220 34.77 3.81 -15.24
CA GLY A 220 35.80 4.82 -15.52
C GLY A 220 37.11 4.53 -14.79
N HIS A 221 37.06 4.11 -13.52
CA HIS A 221 38.25 3.72 -12.77
C HIS A 221 38.93 2.45 -13.32
N VAL A 222 38.16 1.44 -13.69
CA VAL A 222 38.70 0.20 -14.29
C VAL A 222 39.35 0.48 -15.65
N VAL A 223 38.72 1.28 -16.51
CA VAL A 223 39.28 1.67 -17.81
C VAL A 223 40.60 2.41 -17.61
N ARG A 224 40.65 3.37 -16.68
CA ARG A 224 41.88 4.12 -16.39
C ARG A 224 43.00 3.22 -15.88
N ALA A 225 42.69 2.28 -14.98
CA ALA A 225 43.66 1.31 -14.48
C ALA A 225 44.20 0.39 -15.59
N VAL A 226 43.36 -0.06 -16.53
CA VAL A 226 43.80 -0.87 -17.68
C VAL A 226 44.72 -0.08 -18.59
N VAL A 227 44.39 1.17 -18.89
CA VAL A 227 45.23 2.06 -19.71
C VAL A 227 46.59 2.28 -19.02
N GLU A 228 46.61 2.60 -17.73
CA GLU A 228 47.85 2.75 -16.95
C GLU A 228 48.70 1.48 -16.98
N GLN A 229 48.10 0.30 -16.83
CA GLN A 229 48.82 -0.97 -16.88
C GLN A 229 49.36 -1.30 -18.27
N GLN A 230 48.61 -0.99 -19.34
CA GLN A 230 49.10 -1.11 -20.71
C GLN A 230 50.28 -0.17 -20.96
N TRP A 231 50.20 1.09 -20.52
CA TRP A 231 51.32 2.04 -20.60
C TRP A 231 52.54 1.58 -19.82
N ALA A 232 52.37 1.05 -18.61
CA ALA A 232 53.47 0.49 -17.82
C ALA A 232 54.13 -0.71 -18.54
N SER A 233 53.33 -1.60 -19.13
CA SER A 233 53.85 -2.76 -19.88
C SER A 233 54.58 -2.37 -21.17
N LEU A 234 54.06 -1.38 -21.90
CA LEU A 234 54.69 -0.83 -23.10
C LEU A 234 55.97 -0.08 -22.74
N GLY A 235 55.96 0.72 -21.67
CA GLY A 235 57.14 1.44 -21.20
C GLY A 235 58.28 0.49 -20.85
N ALA A 236 57.99 -0.63 -20.19
CA ALA A 236 58.98 -1.64 -19.84
C ALA A 236 59.60 -2.34 -21.06
N GLY A 237 58.88 -2.48 -22.18
CA GLY A 237 59.37 -3.13 -23.40
C GLY A 237 59.96 -2.19 -24.45
N VAL A 238 59.38 -0.99 -24.60
CA VAL A 238 59.71 -0.04 -25.68
C VAL A 238 60.88 0.84 -25.31
N PHE A 239 61.00 1.29 -24.05
CA PHE A 239 62.14 2.12 -23.65
C PHE A 239 63.47 1.40 -23.86
N PRO A 240 63.69 0.16 -23.37
CA PRO A 240 64.96 -0.54 -23.57
C PRO A 240 65.29 -0.80 -25.04
N LEU A 241 64.28 -1.01 -25.88
CA LEU A 241 64.44 -1.22 -27.31
C LEU A 241 64.88 0.08 -28.00
N LEU A 242 64.28 1.22 -27.63
CA LEU A 242 64.70 2.55 -28.11
C LEU A 242 66.10 2.92 -27.60
N THR A 243 66.46 2.61 -26.35
CA THR A 243 67.82 2.82 -25.83
C THR A 243 68.83 1.95 -26.58
N GLY A 244 68.48 0.70 -26.87
CA GLY A 244 69.33 -0.20 -27.65
C GLY A 244 69.60 0.31 -29.07
N VAL A 245 68.57 0.84 -29.75
CA VAL A 245 68.70 1.42 -31.09
C VAL A 245 69.51 2.72 -31.08
N LEU A 246 69.36 3.55 -30.03
CA LEU A 246 70.18 4.75 -29.82
C LEU A 246 71.66 4.42 -29.58
N ASP A 247 71.95 3.41 -28.74
CA ASP A 247 73.33 3.00 -28.43
C ASP A 247 74.04 2.34 -29.63
N HIS A 248 73.30 1.72 -30.54
CA HIS A 248 73.86 1.12 -31.76
C HIS A 248 74.08 2.15 -32.89
N GLY A 249 73.71 3.42 -32.69
CA GLY A 249 74.02 4.51 -33.63
C GLY A 249 73.28 4.44 -34.97
N GLU A 250 72.23 3.62 -35.08
CA GLU A 250 71.45 3.45 -36.32
C GLU A 250 70.41 4.56 -36.55
N VAL A 251 70.26 5.50 -35.62
CA VAL A 251 69.29 6.60 -35.73
C VAL A 251 69.90 7.78 -36.49
N THR A 252 69.34 8.08 -37.66
CA THR A 252 69.81 9.19 -38.50
C THR A 252 69.25 10.52 -37.96
N ARG A 253 69.97 11.63 -38.15
CA ARG A 253 69.53 12.98 -37.72
C ARG A 253 68.15 13.39 -38.31
N ALA A 254 67.75 12.79 -39.42
CA ALA A 254 66.44 12.97 -40.05
C ALA A 254 65.27 12.31 -39.30
N ASP A 255 65.51 11.23 -38.55
CA ASP A 255 64.48 10.52 -37.79
C ASP A 255 64.15 11.22 -36.46
N ILE A 256 65.16 11.85 -35.85
CA ILE A 256 65.02 12.67 -34.63
C ILE A 256 64.14 13.90 -34.86
N ILE A 257 64.19 14.47 -36.07
CA ILE A 257 63.40 15.66 -36.44
C ILE A 257 61.92 15.29 -36.66
N ARG A 258 61.59 14.02 -36.90
CA ARG A 258 60.23 13.57 -37.21
C ARG A 258 59.41 13.15 -35.97
N SER A 259 60.05 12.97 -34.82
CA SER A 259 59.42 12.47 -33.58
C SER A 259 59.19 13.55 -32.50
N GLY A 260 59.56 14.81 -32.77
CA GLY A 260 59.17 16.00 -31.98
C GLY A 260 58.04 16.76 -32.65
#